data_AF-A0A7V7DFC1-F1
#
_entry.id   AF-A0A7V7DFC1-F1
#
_cell.length_a   1.000
_cell.length_b   1.000
_cell.length_c   1.000
_cell.angle_alpha   90.00
_cell.angle_beta   90.00
_cell.angle_gamma   90.00
#
_symmetry.space_group_name_H-M   'P 1'
#
loop_
_entity.id
_entity.type
_entity.pdbx_description
1 polymer ?
#
loop_
_entity_poly.entity_id
_entity_poly.type
_entity_poly.pdbx_seq_one_letter_code
_entity_poly.pdbx_strand_id
1 'polypeptide(L)'
;KNYTAFSREVSMALQALKGFNLEHIYLNPKIKNHLEIIRQLFEMLFDRYLNDLKNHNLSSVIFTQFLEDISDTYLTNHNHAEIVRDFMAGMTDHYFLRLCPEDMRPAYRIM
;
A
#
# COMPACT_ATOMS: atom_id res chain seq x y z
N LYS A 1 -17.66 32.23 -5.96
CA LYS A 1 -17.05 30.89 -6.18
C LYS A 1 -15.69 30.89 -5.50
N ASN A 2 -15.46 30.04 -4.50
CA ASN A 2 -14.19 29.93 -3.77
C ASN A 2 -13.49 28.60 -4.10
N TYR A 3 -13.17 28.38 -5.37
CA TYR A 3 -12.38 27.22 -5.80
C TYR A 3 -11.54 27.57 -7.03
N THR A 4 -10.38 26.94 -7.14
CA THR A 4 -9.52 26.96 -8.34
C THR A 4 -9.98 25.88 -9.30
N ALA A 5 -10.06 26.20 -10.59
CA ALA A 5 -10.42 25.26 -11.64
C ALA A 5 -9.62 25.57 -12.92
N PHE A 6 -9.42 24.54 -13.74
CA PHE A 6 -8.84 24.71 -15.07
C PHE A 6 -9.80 25.48 -15.99
N SER A 7 -9.25 26.13 -17.01
CA SER A 7 -10.05 26.59 -18.15
C SER A 7 -10.71 25.39 -18.83
N ARG A 8 -11.75 25.64 -19.62
CA ARG A 8 -12.47 24.58 -20.32
C ARG A 8 -11.55 23.77 -21.23
N GLU A 9 -10.68 24.46 -21.97
CA GLU A 9 -9.75 23.88 -22.92
C GLU A 9 -8.74 22.96 -22.21
N VAL A 10 -8.16 23.44 -21.11
CA VAL A 10 -7.20 22.67 -20.32
C VAL A 10 -7.87 21.45 -19.67
N SER A 11 -9.09 21.62 -19.15
CA SER A 11 -9.86 20.52 -18.57
C SER A 11 -10.15 19.43 -19.60
N MET A 12 -10.56 19.80 -20.82
CA MET A 12 -10.81 18.87 -21.91
C MET A 12 -9.54 18.13 -22.35
N ALA A 13 -8.42 18.83 -22.48
CA ALA A 13 -7.13 18.22 -22.82
C ALA A 13 -6.67 17.21 -21.75
N LEU A 14 -6.80 17.58 -20.46
CA LEU A 14 -6.47 16.69 -19.35
C LEU A 14 -7.38 15.46 -19.30
N GLN A 15 -8.67 15.63 -19.60
CA GLN A 15 -9.61 14.52 -19.69
C GLN A 15 -9.22 13.54 -20.81
N ALA A 16 -8.87 14.05 -21.99
CA ALA A 16 -8.42 13.22 -23.11
C ALA A 16 -7.13 12.45 -22.75
N LEU A 17 -6.15 13.11 -22.11
CA LEU A 17 -4.91 12.46 -21.65
C LEU A 17 -5.18 11.35 -20.63
N LYS A 18 -6.07 11.61 -19.65
CA LYS A 18 -6.46 10.59 -18.65
C LYS A 18 -7.14 9.39 -19.32
N GLY A 19 -8.02 9.64 -20.30
CA GLY A 19 -8.67 8.59 -21.08
C GLY A 19 -7.67 7.71 -21.82
N PHE A 20 -6.74 8.35 -22.54
CA PHE A 20 -5.65 7.65 -23.24
C PHE A 20 -4.80 6.79 -22.29
N ASN A 21 -4.36 7.35 -21.15
CA ASN A 21 -3.57 6.60 -20.17
C ASN A 21 -4.35 5.42 -19.56
N LEU A 22 -5.64 5.61 -19.29
CA LEU A 22 -6.48 4.56 -18.74
C LEU A 22 -6.58 3.38 -19.71
N GLU A 23 -6.89 3.66 -20.98
CA GLU A 23 -7.07 2.64 -22.01
C GLU A 23 -5.78 1.86 -22.31
N HIS A 24 -4.66 2.56 -22.49
CA HIS A 24 -3.44 1.93 -23.02
C HIS A 24 -2.44 1.50 -21.95
N ILE A 25 -2.50 2.07 -20.74
CA ILE A 25 -1.56 1.79 -19.65
C ILE A 25 -2.27 1.06 -18.52
N TYR A 26 -3.22 1.72 -17.82
CA TYR A 26 -3.77 1.20 -16.56
C TYR A 26 -4.73 0.01 -16.72
N LEU A 27 -5.44 -0.09 -17.84
CA LEU A 27 -6.31 -1.23 -18.14
C LEU A 27 -5.59 -2.37 -18.88
N ASN A 28 -4.32 -2.17 -19.25
CA ASN A 28 -3.57 -3.18 -19.97
C ASN A 28 -3.37 -4.43 -19.10
N PRO A 29 -3.87 -5.61 -19.49
CA PRO A 29 -3.76 -6.82 -18.67
C PRO A 29 -2.31 -7.24 -18.45
N LYS A 30 -1.39 -6.89 -19.36
CA LYS A 30 0.04 -7.23 -19.25
C LYS A 30 0.71 -6.64 -18.01
N ILE A 31 0.21 -5.54 -17.47
CA ILE A 31 0.76 -4.93 -16.24
C ILE A 31 0.07 -5.46 -14.96
N LYS A 32 -1.02 -6.23 -15.09
CA LYS A 32 -1.81 -6.75 -13.96
C LYS A 32 -1.50 -8.21 -13.60
N ASN A 33 -0.50 -8.81 -14.22
CA ASN A 33 -0.16 -10.23 -14.05
C ASN A 33 0.17 -10.62 -12.59
N HIS A 34 0.59 -9.67 -11.76
CA HIS A 34 0.95 -9.91 -10.36
C HIS A 34 -0.11 -9.43 -9.36
N LEU A 35 -1.26 -8.91 -9.81
CA LEU A 35 -2.25 -8.28 -8.93
C LEU A 35 -2.77 -9.25 -7.86
N GLU A 36 -3.08 -10.50 -8.25
CA GLU A 36 -3.55 -11.51 -7.30
C GLU A 36 -2.47 -11.93 -6.29
N ILE A 37 -1.22 -12.05 -6.73
CA ILE A 37 -0.10 -12.37 -5.84
C ILE A 37 0.10 -11.23 -4.83
N ILE A 38 0.10 -9.98 -5.31
CA ILE A 38 0.22 -8.80 -4.45
C ILE A 38 -0.92 -8.77 -3.43
N ARG A 39 -2.17 -9.01 -3.85
CA ARG A 39 -3.32 -9.10 -2.92
C ARG A 39 -3.10 -10.14 -1.83
N GLN A 40 -2.67 -11.35 -2.19
CA GLN A 40 -2.38 -12.42 -1.22
C GLN A 40 -1.26 -12.03 -0.25
N LEU A 41 -0.21 -11.37 -0.73
CA LEU A 41 0.88 -10.89 0.11
C LEU A 41 0.41 -9.82 1.11
N PHE A 42 -0.46 -8.91 0.68
CA PHE A 42 -1.08 -7.92 1.57
C PHE A 42 -1.94 -8.59 2.64
N GLU A 43 -2.81 -9.52 2.27
CA GLU A 43 -3.68 -10.26 3.20
C GLU A 43 -2.84 -11.02 4.24
N MET A 44 -1.83 -11.76 3.79
CA MET A 44 -0.94 -12.53 4.67
C MET A 44 -0.16 -11.63 5.64
N LEU A 45 0.39 -10.50 5.19
CA LEU A 45 1.10 -9.57 6.08
C LEU A 45 0.15 -8.89 7.05
N PHE A 46 -1.04 -8.50 6.59
CA PHE A 46 -2.06 -7.89 7.44
C PHE A 46 -2.43 -8.84 8.60
N ASP A 47 -2.76 -10.09 8.28
CA ASP A 47 -3.12 -11.10 9.28
C ASP A 47 -1.98 -11.38 10.27
N ARG A 48 -0.74 -11.46 9.76
CA ARG A 48 0.46 -11.66 10.57
C ARG A 48 0.61 -10.54 11.61
N TYR A 49 0.60 -9.29 11.17
CA TYR A 49 0.80 -8.16 12.07
C TYR A 49 -0.39 -7.93 13.00
N LEU A 50 -1.61 -8.21 12.54
CA LEU A 50 -2.79 -8.19 13.41
C LEU A 50 -2.65 -9.22 14.54
N ASN A 51 -2.14 -10.41 14.24
CA ASN A 51 -1.87 -11.45 15.22
C ASN A 51 -0.72 -11.06 16.16
N ASP A 52 0.35 -10.45 15.64
CA ASP A 52 1.47 -9.96 16.44
C ASP A 52 1.04 -8.90 17.46
N LEU A 53 0.17 -7.96 17.07
CA LEU A 53 -0.39 -6.97 17.99
C LEU A 53 -1.28 -7.63 19.06
N LYS A 54 -2.15 -8.57 18.67
CA LYS A 54 -3.04 -9.29 19.59
C LYS A 54 -2.28 -10.13 20.62
N ASN A 55 -1.16 -10.73 20.22
CA ASN A 55 -0.34 -11.57 21.09
C ASN A 55 0.83 -10.84 21.74
N HIS A 56 0.93 -9.52 21.56
CA HIS A 56 2.05 -8.71 22.05
C HIS A 56 3.43 -9.27 21.68
N ASN A 57 3.60 -9.67 20.41
CA ASN A 57 4.88 -10.14 19.90
C ASN A 57 5.84 -8.95 19.67
N LEU A 58 6.48 -8.49 20.75
CA LEU A 58 7.36 -7.31 20.75
C LEU A 58 8.59 -7.44 19.84
N SER A 59 8.92 -8.66 19.38
CA SER A 59 9.98 -8.87 18.40
C SER A 59 9.58 -8.56 16.95
N SER A 60 8.28 -8.37 16.70
CA SER A 60 7.76 -8.06 15.36
C SER A 60 8.15 -6.65 14.92
N VAL A 61 8.46 -6.50 13.64
CA VAL A 61 8.88 -5.22 13.06
C VAL A 61 7.83 -4.10 13.20
N ILE A 62 6.55 -4.45 13.33
CA ILE A 62 5.50 -3.45 13.61
C ILE A 62 5.73 -2.77 14.97
N PHE A 63 6.31 -3.48 15.94
CA PHE A 63 6.69 -2.87 17.22
C PHE A 63 8.01 -2.10 17.07
N THR A 64 9.05 -2.74 16.54
CA THR A 64 10.42 -2.21 16.58
C THR A 64 10.76 -1.19 15.50
N GLN A 65 9.91 -0.99 14.49
CA GLN A 65 10.18 -0.05 13.38
C GLN A 65 9.02 0.89 13.11
N PHE A 66 7.90 0.72 13.80
CA PHE A 66 6.75 1.60 13.66
C PHE A 66 6.28 2.10 15.01
N LEU A 67 5.84 1.22 15.90
CA LEU A 67 5.27 1.66 17.18
C LEU A 67 6.28 2.27 18.15
N GLU A 68 7.58 1.96 18.03
CA GLU A 68 8.63 2.54 18.87
C GLU A 68 8.69 4.07 18.80
N ASP A 69 8.38 4.65 17.62
CA ASP A 69 8.40 6.10 17.39
C ASP A 69 7.02 6.76 17.51
N ILE A 70 5.98 5.99 17.90
CA ILE A 70 4.59 6.45 17.94
C ILE A 70 4.21 6.89 19.35
N SER A 71 3.41 7.96 19.45
CA SER A 71 2.96 8.48 20.73
C SER A 71 1.96 7.55 21.43
N ASP A 72 2.00 7.54 22.76
CA ASP A 72 1.01 6.81 23.59
C ASP A 72 -0.44 7.19 23.24
N THR A 73 -0.67 8.47 22.91
CA THR A 73 -1.99 8.96 22.50
C THR A 73 -2.50 8.33 21.22
N TYR A 74 -1.62 7.98 20.27
CA TYR A 74 -2.02 7.27 19.07
C TYR A 74 -2.42 5.84 19.41
N LEU A 75 -1.61 5.15 20.24
CA LEU A 75 -1.86 3.77 20.67
C LEU A 75 -3.19 3.61 21.41
N THR A 76 -3.59 4.60 22.23
CA THR A 76 -4.86 4.54 22.96
C THR A 76 -6.09 4.82 22.09
N ASN A 77 -5.90 5.48 20.93
CA ASN A 77 -6.99 5.97 20.08
C ASN A 77 -7.20 5.14 18.81
N HIS A 78 -6.34 4.16 18.53
CA HIS A 78 -6.45 3.30 17.35
C HIS A 78 -6.60 1.84 17.74
N ASN A 79 -7.44 1.12 17.01
CA ASN A 79 -7.51 -0.32 17.14
C ASN A 79 -6.39 -1.01 16.33
N HIS A 80 -6.12 -2.28 16.63
CA HIS A 80 -5.03 -3.02 15.99
C HIS A 80 -5.12 -3.05 14.45
N ALA A 81 -6.33 -3.13 13.88
CA ALA A 81 -6.48 -3.16 12.42
C ALA A 81 -6.13 -1.81 11.78
N GLU A 82 -6.42 -0.69 12.46
CA GLU A 82 -6.02 0.65 12.02
C GLU A 82 -4.50 0.82 12.09
N ILE A 83 -3.88 0.34 13.17
CA ILE A 83 -2.42 0.37 13.34
C ILE A 83 -1.73 -0.43 12.22
N VAL A 84 -2.22 -1.64 11.93
CA VAL A 84 -1.66 -2.47 10.83
C VAL A 84 -1.84 -1.79 9.47
N ARG A 85 -3.02 -1.21 9.20
CA ARG A 85 -3.26 -0.45 7.96
C ARG A 85 -2.25 0.67 7.81
N ASP A 86 -2.04 1.47 8.85
CA ASP A 86 -1.15 2.63 8.80
C ASP A 86 0.31 2.20 8.63
N PHE A 87 0.73 1.14 9.34
CA PHE A 87 2.06 0.54 9.16
C PHE A 87 2.29 0.08 7.71
N MET A 88 1.33 -0.66 7.14
CA MET A 88 1.42 -1.15 5.77
C MET A 88 1.37 -0.04 4.72
N ALA A 89 0.57 1.01 4.96
CA ALA A 89 0.48 2.17 4.08
C ALA A 89 1.77 3.00 4.07
N GLY A 90 2.57 2.94 5.14
CA GLY A 90 3.88 3.59 5.23
C GLY A 90 5.01 2.84 4.53
N MET A 91 4.78 1.61 4.04
CA MET A 91 5.80 0.79 3.40
C MET A 91 6.10 1.24 1.96
N THR A 92 7.37 1.19 1.57
CA THR A 92 7.73 1.18 0.14
C THR A 92 7.54 -0.22 -0.44
N ASP A 93 7.33 -0.34 -1.75
CA ASP A 93 7.25 -1.64 -2.44
C ASP A 93 8.45 -2.54 -2.11
N HIS A 94 9.66 -1.97 -2.10
CA HIS A 94 10.88 -2.72 -1.77
C HIS A 94 10.87 -3.24 -0.33
N TYR A 95 10.47 -2.40 0.63
CA TYR A 95 10.39 -2.82 2.03
C TYR A 95 9.30 -3.88 2.23
N PHE A 96 8.11 -3.68 1.66
CA PHE A 96 7.00 -4.64 1.67
C PHE A 96 7.43 -6.02 1.14
N LEU A 97 8.09 -6.04 -0.03
CA LEU A 97 8.55 -7.29 -0.63
C LEU A 97 9.59 -8.02 0.22
N ARG A 98 10.48 -7.32 0.92
CA ARG A 98 11.45 -7.94 1.84
C ARG A 98 10.78 -8.67 3.01
N LEU A 99 9.60 -8.22 3.44
CA LEU A 99 8.83 -8.85 4.52
C LEU A 99 7.99 -10.06 4.04
N CYS A 100 7.85 -10.22 2.73
CA CYS A 100 7.15 -11.34 2.11
C CYS A 100 8.05 -12.58 1.96
N PRO A 101 7.47 -13.80 1.98
CA PRO A 101 8.18 -15.04 1.63
C PRO A 101 8.86 -14.95 0.27
N GLU A 102 10.10 -15.41 0.19
CA GLU A 102 10.94 -15.21 -1.01
C GLU A 102 10.36 -15.87 -2.25
N ASP A 103 9.76 -17.04 -2.09
CA ASP A 103 9.13 -17.86 -3.13
C ASP A 103 7.85 -17.25 -3.72
N MET A 104 7.21 -16.33 -2.98
CA MET A 104 6.01 -15.63 -3.42
C MET A 104 6.29 -14.26 -4.03
N ARG A 105 7.53 -13.74 -3.92
CA ARG A 105 7.86 -12.41 -4.44
C ARG A 105 7.74 -12.39 -5.97
N PRO A 106 6.98 -11.45 -6.56
CA PRO A 106 6.93 -11.33 -8.01
C PRO A 106 8.33 -11.04 -8.56
N ALA A 107 8.76 -11.84 -9.54
CA ALA A 107 10.03 -11.62 -10.21
C ALA A 107 9.96 -10.32 -11.03
N TYR A 108 10.80 -9.34 -10.69
CA TYR A 108 11.02 -8.20 -11.58
C TYR A 108 11.60 -8.72 -12.89
N ARG A 109 10.82 -8.63 -13.99
CA ARG A 109 11.43 -8.63 -15.31
C ARG A 109 12.13 -7.29 -15.46
N ILE A 110 13.45 -7.29 -15.27
CA ILE A 110 14.29 -6.22 -15.81
C ILE A 110 14.07 -6.28 -17.33
N MET A 111 13.39 -5.28 -17.88
CA MET A 111 13.29 -5.07 -19.33
C MET A 111 14.64 -4.61 -19.87
#